data_AF-A0A9D4ST21-F1
#
_entry.id   AF-A0A9D4ST21-F1
#
_cell.length_a   1.000
_cell.length_b   1.000
_cell.length_c   1.000
_cell.angle_alpha   90.00
_cell.angle_beta   90.00
_cell.angle_gamma   90.00
#
_symmetry.space_group_name_H-M   'P 1'
#
loop_
_entity.id
_entity.type
_entity.pdbx_description
1 polymer ?
#
loop_
_entity_poly.entity_id
_entity_poly.type
_entity_poly.pdbx_seq_one_letter_code
_entity_poly.pdbx_strand_id
1 'polypeptide(L)'
;MWSAEEQEGVVANACLFAANTTNSVASRYDAVALDGTYYQKNGFISGGSTDLAKRARRWDDKAFHTLKARKEKLTEELKEMMKRTRKESDLTTLQSQIRGLETRVRYSVTDRDNIRNKSMANLEKEIARLEQELNRQDPLLKKLEEEMRAKEAQYEERELRATQERDRKRLEFENQKSRIVNRLEYERSKDTGENVRKWKKTVEDDEKELENLKQAEQAQMHSIDEQMQALEKLKSNKISKKQELDAAEESMGEIRKRLTAVQKEIASVQKALTALEARQEQRRQDRHSVFQTCKLEQIPLRLVRGNLEDLDATAQTDDGAGGDEVAASQASITKVYEREGHIEVDYSVLPDELTELDTPEEVKREGNRLNKEIADMQSHLQRIQAPNMRAMEKLDGVKERLKETDTEFENARKRAKKAKMAFEKVKRERHHKFTACFDQVSNRIDEIYKALTNNASAQAFLGPENPEEPYLEGLNYNCVAPGKRFQPMSNLSGGEKTVAALALLFAVHSLRTSLQPGECTISRVLTMDLSEVPEG
;
A
#
# COMPACT_ATOMS: atom_id res chain seq x y z
N MET A 1 -53.38 150.82 24.18
CA MET A 1 -53.29 151.36 25.55
C MET A 1 -53.63 150.21 26.49
N TRP A 2 -52.74 149.86 27.43
CA TRP A 2 -52.58 150.49 28.75
C TRP A 2 -53.88 150.32 29.57
N SER A 3 -53.94 149.52 30.64
CA SER A 3 -53.14 149.49 31.90
C SER A 3 -53.81 150.32 33.00
N ALA A 4 -53.56 149.95 34.26
CA ALA A 4 -54.17 150.45 35.52
C ALA A 4 -55.67 150.10 35.66
N GLU A 5 -56.13 149.43 36.72
CA GLU A 5 -56.13 149.76 38.15
C GLU A 5 -57.15 150.84 38.57
N GLU A 6 -57.86 150.51 39.65
CA GLU A 6 -58.45 151.39 40.68
C GLU A 6 -59.59 152.37 40.29
N GLN A 7 -60.77 152.20 40.90
CA GLN A 7 -61.29 152.81 42.14
C GLN A 7 -61.93 154.19 41.93
N GLU A 8 -63.22 154.31 42.25
CA GLU A 8 -63.73 155.11 43.39
C GLU A 8 -65.27 154.91 43.51
N GLY A 9 -65.91 155.46 44.55
CA GLY A 9 -67.36 155.36 44.75
C GLY A 9 -67.96 156.61 45.39
N VAL A 10 -69.17 157.02 44.97
CA VAL A 10 -69.79 158.31 45.34
C VAL A 10 -71.29 158.19 45.67
N VAL A 11 -71.61 158.45 46.95
CA VAL A 11 -72.69 159.32 47.48
C VAL A 11 -74.11 159.31 46.83
N ALA A 12 -75.01 158.55 47.48
CA ALA A 12 -76.34 158.96 47.99
C ALA A 12 -77.54 159.35 47.08
N ASN A 13 -78.68 159.58 47.78
CA ASN A 13 -79.92 160.30 47.41
C ASN A 13 -80.82 159.72 46.29
N ALA A 14 -82.15 159.67 46.38
CA ALA A 14 -83.17 160.03 47.37
C ALA A 14 -84.55 159.77 46.68
N CYS A 15 -85.65 160.02 47.40
CA CYS A 15 -86.99 160.32 46.85
C CYS A 15 -87.76 159.21 46.09
N LEU A 16 -89.10 159.28 45.98
CA LEU A 16 -90.15 159.74 46.92
C LEU A 16 -91.52 159.31 46.34
N PHE A 17 -92.48 158.90 47.17
CA PHE A 17 -93.91 159.33 47.16
C PHE A 17 -94.64 158.56 48.28
N ALA A 18 -95.21 159.26 49.27
CA ALA A 18 -96.58 159.81 49.29
C ALA A 18 -97.57 158.75 49.82
N ALA A 19 -98.25 158.95 50.95
CA ALA A 19 -99.16 160.04 51.32
C ALA A 19 -100.51 159.99 50.57
N ASN A 20 -101.58 160.27 51.32
CA ASN A 20 -102.65 161.22 51.02
C ASN A 20 -102.92 161.56 49.53
N THR A 21 -104.15 161.62 49.05
CA THR A 21 -105.36 162.08 49.77
C THR A 21 -106.62 161.79 48.95
N THR A 22 -107.80 161.78 49.57
CA THR A 22 -108.99 162.44 48.99
C THR A 22 -110.09 162.70 50.03
N ASN A 23 -110.54 163.96 50.08
CA ASN A 23 -111.94 164.46 50.10
C ASN A 23 -113.11 163.72 50.79
N SER A 24 -114.19 164.38 51.22
CA SER A 24 -114.43 165.70 51.88
C SER A 24 -115.96 165.91 52.06
N VAL A 25 -116.38 166.52 53.19
CA VAL A 25 -117.69 167.19 53.43
C VAL A 25 -119.00 166.38 53.22
N ALA A 26 -119.60 165.86 54.32
CA ALA A 26 -121.01 166.10 54.77
C ALA A 26 -121.54 165.03 55.77
N SER A 27 -122.42 165.43 56.71
CA SER A 27 -123.19 164.59 57.67
C SER A 27 -122.43 163.86 58.80
N ARG A 28 -123.14 163.30 59.81
CA ARG A 28 -122.67 163.25 61.24
C ARG A 28 -123.30 162.13 62.14
N TYR A 29 -122.52 161.24 62.79
CA TYR A 29 -122.99 160.22 63.79
C TYR A 29 -122.10 160.09 65.07
N ASP A 30 -122.40 159.15 65.98
CA ASP A 30 -121.95 159.07 67.41
C ASP A 30 -121.47 157.65 67.80
N ALA A 31 -120.64 157.51 68.86
CA ALA A 31 -120.89 156.70 70.08
C ALA A 31 -119.61 156.40 70.93
N VAL A 32 -119.79 155.72 72.07
CA VAL A 32 -118.86 155.53 73.21
C VAL A 32 -119.24 154.19 73.89
N ALA A 33 -118.38 153.30 74.39
CA ALA A 33 -116.91 153.16 74.42
C ALA A 33 -116.52 151.70 74.02
N LEU A 34 -115.30 151.20 74.32
CA LEU A 34 -114.92 149.78 74.05
C LEU A 34 -113.43 149.50 73.74
N ASP A 35 -112.50 150.20 74.41
CA ASP A 35 -111.34 149.54 75.05
C ASP A 35 -111.75 148.97 76.44
N GLY A 36 -111.99 149.71 77.54
CA GLY A 36 -111.77 151.12 77.88
C GLY A 36 -112.70 152.14 77.22
N THR A 37 -112.32 152.60 76.03
CA THR A 37 -112.60 153.94 75.51
C THR A 37 -112.94 153.97 74.01
N TYR A 38 -113.80 154.89 73.58
CA TYR A 38 -114.18 155.24 72.18
C TYR A 38 -115.04 156.53 72.22
N TYR A 39 -115.26 157.23 71.10
CA TYR A 39 -115.59 158.67 71.05
C TYR A 39 -116.70 159.06 70.03
N GLN A 40 -117.55 160.05 70.40
CA GLN A 40 -118.47 160.94 69.63
C GLN A 40 -119.96 160.83 70.04
N LYS A 41 -120.84 161.81 69.81
CA LYS A 41 -120.59 163.27 69.64
C LYS A 41 -120.73 164.02 70.98
N ASN A 42 -121.38 163.44 71.99
CA ASN A 42 -121.64 164.10 73.26
C ASN A 42 -120.50 163.96 74.32
N GLY A 43 -119.49 163.07 74.19
CA GLY A 43 -118.16 163.21 74.89
C GLY A 43 -117.30 161.95 75.24
N PHE A 44 -115.99 162.18 75.57
CA PHE A 44 -114.92 161.30 76.20
C PHE A 44 -114.20 160.18 75.36
N ILE A 45 -113.06 159.51 75.73
CA ILE A 45 -111.66 159.92 76.23
C ILE A 45 -110.67 158.69 76.47
N SER A 46 -109.32 158.81 76.25
CA SER A 46 -108.15 157.89 76.63
C SER A 46 -107.89 156.62 75.73
N GLY A 47 -106.83 155.73 75.74
CA GLY A 47 -105.51 155.50 76.45
C GLY A 47 -104.34 155.10 75.46
N GLY A 48 -103.26 154.27 75.63
CA GLY A 48 -102.60 153.37 76.65
C GLY A 48 -101.27 152.70 76.09
N SER A 49 -100.34 152.02 76.85
CA SER A 49 -99.01 151.46 76.37
C SER A 49 -98.18 150.52 77.34
N THR A 50 -96.98 149.97 76.92
CA THR A 50 -95.73 149.47 77.64
C THR A 50 -95.41 147.95 77.96
N ASP A 51 -94.14 147.49 77.73
CA ASP A 51 -93.08 147.05 78.75
C ASP A 51 -92.03 145.91 78.39
N LEU A 52 -90.81 146.00 79.01
CA LEU A 52 -89.75 145.01 79.42
C LEU A 52 -88.78 144.19 78.49
N ALA A 53 -87.56 143.88 79.00
CA ALA A 53 -86.48 143.03 78.40
C ALA A 53 -85.57 142.28 79.44
N LYS A 54 -85.01 141.05 79.14
CA LYS A 54 -83.78 140.32 79.70
C LYS A 54 -83.81 138.74 79.65
N ARG A 55 -82.71 137.99 79.29
CA ARG A 55 -82.34 136.52 79.56
C ARG A 55 -81.02 135.99 78.86
N ALA A 56 -80.36 134.85 79.26
CA ALA A 56 -79.18 134.16 78.61
C ALA A 56 -78.68 132.77 79.24
N ARG A 57 -77.63 132.08 78.68
CA ARG A 57 -76.73 130.91 79.17
C ARG A 57 -77.11 129.44 78.76
N ARG A 58 -76.31 128.31 78.67
CA ARG A 58 -74.86 127.81 78.58
C ARG A 58 -74.87 126.26 78.13
N TRP A 59 -73.90 125.29 78.07
CA TRP A 59 -72.45 125.03 78.42
C TRP A 59 -71.61 123.96 77.57
N ASP A 60 -71.07 122.81 78.07
CA ASP A 60 -69.73 122.18 77.67
C ASP A 60 -69.52 120.62 77.41
N ASP A 61 -68.34 120.28 76.85
CA ASP A 61 -67.44 119.04 76.77
C ASP A 61 -67.93 117.55 76.60
N LYS A 62 -67.06 116.67 76.01
CA LYS A 62 -66.95 115.21 76.32
C LYS A 62 -65.68 114.39 75.85
N ALA A 63 -64.48 114.94 75.64
CA ALA A 63 -63.50 114.40 74.64
C ALA A 63 -62.55 113.17 74.93
N PHE A 64 -62.55 112.49 76.08
CA PHE A 64 -61.32 111.75 76.56
C PHE A 64 -61.17 110.23 76.26
N HIS A 65 -62.22 109.45 75.96
CA HIS A 65 -62.22 107.97 76.15
C HIS A 65 -61.75 107.07 74.97
N THR A 66 -60.88 107.57 74.10
CA THR A 66 -60.38 106.89 72.89
C THR A 66 -59.30 105.79 73.19
N LEU A 67 -58.72 105.22 72.13
CA LEU A 67 -57.36 104.66 72.07
C LEU A 67 -57.02 103.32 72.77
N LYS A 68 -57.60 102.94 73.92
CA LYS A 68 -57.05 101.82 74.72
C LYS A 68 -57.21 100.41 74.11
N ALA A 69 -58.30 100.12 73.40
CA ALA A 69 -58.71 98.74 73.07
C ALA A 69 -58.01 98.06 71.87
N ARG A 70 -57.01 98.68 71.23
CA ARG A 70 -56.50 98.26 69.90
C ARG A 70 -55.30 97.29 69.93
N LYS A 71 -54.80 96.90 71.10
CA LYS A 71 -53.49 96.21 71.23
C LYS A 71 -53.53 94.68 71.25
N GLU A 72 -54.52 94.06 71.91
CA GLU A 72 -54.39 92.67 72.40
C GLU A 72 -54.66 91.57 71.35
N LYS A 73 -55.31 91.89 70.23
CA LYS A 73 -55.85 90.86 69.33
C LYS A 73 -54.89 90.28 68.28
N LEU A 74 -53.69 90.86 68.15
CA LEU A 74 -52.72 90.54 67.09
C LEU A 74 -51.71 89.43 67.44
N THR A 75 -51.73 88.89 68.66
CA THR A 75 -50.70 87.94 69.15
C THR A 75 -51.05 86.46 69.00
N GLU A 76 -52.31 86.09 68.76
CA GLU A 76 -52.73 84.67 68.79
C GLU A 76 -52.63 83.97 67.42
N GLU A 77 -52.53 84.72 66.31
CA GLU A 77 -52.56 84.18 64.93
C GLU A 77 -51.35 83.31 64.57
N LEU A 78 -50.26 83.34 65.35
CA LEU A 78 -48.96 82.77 64.96
C LEU A 78 -48.81 81.25 65.17
N LYS A 79 -49.63 80.62 66.04
CA LYS A 79 -49.34 79.25 66.55
C LYS A 79 -49.84 78.09 65.67
N GLU A 80 -50.93 78.23 64.94
CA GLU A 80 -51.55 77.09 64.23
C GLU A 80 -50.79 76.64 62.97
N MET A 81 -50.00 77.55 62.37
CA MET A 81 -49.40 77.35 61.04
C MET A 81 -48.45 76.15 60.92
N MET A 82 -47.83 75.70 62.02
CA MET A 82 -46.73 74.71 61.96
C MET A 82 -47.16 73.23 61.82
N LYS A 83 -48.45 72.89 61.73
CA LYS A 83 -48.92 71.47 61.74
C LYS A 83 -49.26 70.86 60.37
N ARG A 84 -49.10 71.57 59.24
CA ARG A 84 -49.60 71.12 57.91
C ARG A 84 -48.56 70.41 57.01
N THR A 85 -47.28 70.36 57.39
CA THR A 85 -46.13 69.82 56.62
C THR A 85 -46.03 68.27 56.59
N ARG A 86 -47.16 67.58 56.35
CA ARG A 86 -47.23 66.11 56.15
C ARG A 86 -48.18 65.66 55.03
N LYS A 87 -48.39 66.51 54.01
CA LYS A 87 -49.17 66.19 52.80
C LYS A 87 -48.50 66.65 51.48
N GLU A 88 -47.18 66.86 51.50
CA GLU A 88 -46.46 67.42 50.35
C GLU A 88 -46.14 66.40 49.25
N SER A 89 -46.02 65.10 49.57
CA SER A 89 -45.80 64.03 48.57
C SER A 89 -46.88 64.05 47.48
N ASP A 90 -48.13 63.89 47.90
CA ASP A 90 -49.27 63.67 47.02
C ASP A 90 -49.63 64.96 46.24
N LEU A 91 -49.33 66.11 46.85
CA LEU A 91 -49.47 67.43 46.24
C LEU A 91 -48.53 67.60 45.04
N THR A 92 -47.27 67.17 45.11
CA THR A 92 -46.34 67.31 43.97
C THR A 92 -46.76 66.48 42.77
N THR A 93 -47.34 65.29 42.98
CA THR A 93 -47.79 64.42 41.88
C THR A 93 -49.01 65.01 41.18
N LEU A 94 -50.00 65.53 41.93
CA LEU A 94 -51.14 66.24 41.35
C LEU A 94 -50.72 67.56 40.67
N GLN A 95 -49.80 68.33 41.25
CA GLN A 95 -49.30 69.58 40.65
C GLN A 95 -48.63 69.36 39.29
N SER A 96 -47.97 68.21 39.08
CA SER A 96 -47.42 67.82 37.78
C SER A 96 -48.51 67.66 36.72
N GLN A 97 -49.55 66.87 37.05
CA GLN A 97 -50.68 66.60 36.13
C GLN A 97 -51.51 67.87 35.87
N ILE A 98 -51.73 68.69 36.90
CA ILE A 98 -52.44 69.98 36.79
C ILE A 98 -51.68 70.93 35.85
N ARG A 99 -50.37 71.12 36.01
CA ARG A 99 -49.56 71.97 35.10
C ARG A 99 -49.62 71.54 33.64
N GLY A 100 -49.69 70.23 33.38
CA GLY A 100 -49.87 69.70 32.02
C GLY A 100 -51.21 70.10 31.38
N LEU A 101 -52.29 70.09 32.16
CA LEU A 101 -53.63 70.51 31.72
C LEU A 101 -53.76 72.04 31.65
N GLU A 102 -53.27 72.77 32.66
CA GLU A 102 -53.22 74.24 32.68
C GLU A 102 -52.55 74.80 31.43
N THR A 103 -51.45 74.19 30.98
CA THR A 103 -50.72 74.66 29.80
C THR A 103 -51.55 74.50 28.52
N ARG A 104 -52.27 73.38 28.35
CA ARG A 104 -53.18 73.17 27.20
C ARG A 104 -54.39 74.11 27.24
N VAL A 105 -54.98 74.32 28.42
CA VAL A 105 -56.07 75.30 28.61
C VAL A 105 -55.58 76.72 28.32
N ARG A 106 -54.38 77.09 28.76
CA ARG A 106 -53.80 78.43 28.54
C ARG A 106 -53.64 78.76 27.05
N TYR A 107 -53.13 77.84 26.24
CA TYR A 107 -53.06 78.05 24.79
C TYR A 107 -54.46 78.23 24.17
N SER A 108 -55.40 77.36 24.52
CA SER A 108 -56.77 77.40 23.98
C SER A 108 -57.54 78.68 24.37
N VAL A 109 -57.33 79.19 25.59
CA VAL A 109 -57.92 80.47 26.05
C VAL A 109 -57.23 81.66 25.39
N THR A 110 -55.90 81.66 25.27
CA THR A 110 -55.15 82.77 24.66
C THR A 110 -55.48 82.95 23.18
N ASP A 111 -55.74 81.86 22.45
CA ASP A 111 -56.14 81.90 21.04
C ASP A 111 -57.59 82.42 20.90
N ARG A 112 -58.52 81.86 21.69
CA ARG A 112 -59.92 82.32 21.73
C ARG A 112 -60.05 83.80 22.10
N ASP A 113 -59.28 84.28 23.06
CA ASP A 113 -59.36 85.65 23.55
C ASP A 113 -58.61 86.64 22.63
N ASN A 114 -57.62 86.20 21.85
CA ASN A 114 -57.06 87.00 20.75
C ASN A 114 -58.10 87.25 19.65
N ILE A 115 -58.88 86.24 19.28
CA ILE A 115 -59.97 86.35 18.29
C ILE A 115 -61.09 87.24 18.84
N ARG A 116 -61.51 87.04 20.10
CA ARG A 116 -62.58 87.83 20.72
C ARG A 116 -62.22 89.30 20.88
N ASN A 117 -61.07 89.60 21.49
CA ASN A 117 -60.81 90.94 22.03
C ASN A 117 -60.31 91.96 20.98
N LYS A 118 -59.94 91.52 19.76
CA LYS A 118 -59.52 92.43 18.66
C LYS A 118 -60.64 92.75 17.66
N SER A 119 -61.64 91.89 17.50
CA SER A 119 -62.78 92.14 16.61
C SER A 119 -64.02 92.67 17.33
N MET A 120 -64.35 92.18 18.52
CA MET A 120 -65.54 92.66 19.26
C MET A 120 -65.37 94.10 19.75
N ALA A 121 -64.21 94.44 20.32
CA ALA A 121 -63.96 95.74 20.96
C ALA A 121 -64.00 96.95 20.00
N ASN A 122 -63.96 96.73 18.69
CA ASN A 122 -64.16 97.78 17.67
C ASN A 122 -65.62 97.90 17.21
N LEU A 123 -66.43 96.85 17.34
CA LEU A 123 -67.86 96.87 17.05
C LEU A 123 -68.67 97.38 18.27
N GLU A 124 -68.29 96.95 19.48
CA GLU A 124 -68.92 97.38 20.74
C GLU A 124 -68.77 98.89 20.99
N LYS A 125 -67.65 99.50 20.55
CA LYS A 125 -67.43 100.96 20.63
C LYS A 125 -68.34 101.77 19.72
N GLU A 126 -68.66 101.26 18.53
CA GLU A 126 -69.52 101.98 17.58
C GLU A 126 -71.00 101.84 17.97
N ILE A 127 -71.39 100.70 18.57
CA ILE A 127 -72.73 100.50 19.17
C ILE A 127 -72.95 101.46 20.34
N ALA A 128 -72.03 101.49 21.32
CA ALA A 128 -72.15 102.36 22.51
C ALA A 128 -72.25 103.85 22.15
N ARG A 129 -71.63 104.26 21.04
CA ARG A 129 -71.67 105.64 20.51
C ARG A 129 -73.06 106.01 19.97
N LEU A 130 -73.78 105.06 19.40
CA LEU A 130 -75.16 105.25 18.91
C LEU A 130 -76.19 105.18 20.05
N GLU A 131 -75.97 104.29 21.03
CA GLU A 131 -76.82 104.18 22.22
C GLU A 131 -76.79 105.45 23.11
N GLN A 132 -75.63 106.13 23.17
CA GLN A 132 -75.49 107.36 23.95
C GLN A 132 -76.24 108.56 23.32
N GLU A 133 -76.38 108.60 21.99
CA GLU A 133 -77.14 109.66 21.31
C GLU A 133 -78.66 109.40 21.36
N LEU A 134 -79.07 108.12 21.31
CA LEU A 134 -80.47 107.71 21.43
C LEU A 134 -81.08 108.09 22.80
N ASN A 135 -80.35 107.81 23.90
CA ASN A 135 -80.78 108.14 25.27
C ASN A 135 -80.88 109.65 25.57
N ARG A 136 -80.55 110.52 24.60
CA ARG A 136 -80.56 111.99 24.78
C ARG A 136 -81.87 112.66 24.38
N GLN A 137 -82.79 111.96 23.68
CA GLN A 137 -84.05 112.55 23.18
C GLN A 137 -85.30 112.20 24.01
N ASP A 138 -85.32 111.06 24.70
CA ASP A 138 -86.50 110.57 25.47
C ASP A 138 -87.13 111.56 26.47
N PRO A 139 -86.40 112.45 27.17
CA PRO A 139 -87.04 113.36 28.13
C PRO A 139 -87.92 114.46 27.52
N LEU A 140 -87.75 114.78 26.23
CA LEU A 140 -88.31 116.00 25.62
C LEU A 140 -89.65 115.81 24.89
N LEU A 141 -89.99 114.58 24.48
CA LEU A 141 -91.26 114.29 23.78
C LEU A 141 -92.37 113.77 24.72
N LYS A 142 -92.13 113.80 26.03
CA LYS A 142 -92.99 113.22 27.07
C LYS A 142 -94.19 114.09 27.49
N LYS A 143 -94.76 114.89 26.58
CA LYS A 143 -95.72 115.95 26.96
C LYS A 143 -96.71 116.49 25.92
N LEU A 144 -96.85 115.84 24.76
CA LEU A 144 -97.88 116.15 23.78
C LEU A 144 -98.23 114.84 23.04
N GLU A 145 -99.25 114.07 23.43
CA GLU A 145 -100.48 114.44 24.17
C GLU A 145 -101.35 115.51 23.48
N GLU A 146 -101.06 115.77 22.20
CA GLU A 146 -102.04 116.18 21.18
C GLU A 146 -101.94 115.18 20.01
N GLU A 147 -101.93 113.89 20.31
CA GLU A 147 -103.15 113.06 20.30
C GLU A 147 -103.73 112.82 18.89
N MET A 148 -103.66 111.54 18.49
CA MET A 148 -104.76 110.75 17.93
C MET A 148 -105.38 111.14 16.57
N ARG A 149 -105.48 112.41 16.16
CA ARG A 149 -106.21 112.84 14.96
C ARG A 149 -105.46 112.59 13.65
N ALA A 150 -104.12 112.70 13.64
CA ALA A 150 -103.32 112.42 12.44
C ALA A 150 -103.29 110.92 12.02
N LYS A 151 -103.97 110.02 12.76
CA LYS A 151 -104.06 108.59 12.44
C LYS A 151 -104.79 108.31 11.12
N GLU A 152 -105.60 109.23 10.62
CA GLU A 152 -106.36 109.03 9.37
C GLU A 152 -105.47 109.17 8.11
N ALA A 153 -104.42 109.98 8.17
CA ALA A 153 -103.44 110.10 7.07
C ALA A 153 -102.54 108.85 6.92
N GLN A 154 -102.51 107.93 7.89
CA GLN A 154 -101.65 106.74 7.88
C GLN A 154 -102.18 105.57 7.02
N TYR A 155 -103.28 105.76 6.28
CA TYR A 155 -103.86 104.69 5.47
C TYR A 155 -103.21 104.58 4.08
N GLU A 156 -103.01 105.70 3.38
CA GLU A 156 -102.55 105.70 1.98
C GLU A 156 -101.08 105.29 1.81
N GLU A 157 -100.21 105.60 2.79
CA GLU A 157 -98.79 105.26 2.70
C GLU A 157 -98.50 103.75 2.85
N ARG A 158 -99.45 102.96 3.38
CA ARG A 158 -99.25 101.52 3.67
C ARG A 158 -99.27 100.63 2.42
N GLU A 159 -100.14 100.92 1.45
CA GLU A 159 -100.24 100.14 0.20
C GLU A 159 -98.95 100.19 -0.63
N LEU A 160 -98.28 101.35 -0.66
CA LEU A 160 -97.04 101.54 -1.41
C LEU A 160 -95.85 100.76 -0.82
N ARG A 161 -95.80 100.60 0.51
CA ARG A 161 -94.78 99.78 1.17
C ARG A 161 -95.04 98.28 0.98
N ALA A 162 -96.31 97.86 0.98
CA ALA A 162 -96.72 96.46 0.79
C ALA A 162 -96.43 95.91 -0.62
N THR A 163 -96.48 96.77 -1.65
CA THR A 163 -96.07 96.40 -3.02
C THR A 163 -94.56 96.23 -3.14
N GLN A 164 -93.76 97.16 -2.61
CA GLN A 164 -92.29 97.07 -2.66
C GLN A 164 -91.71 95.81 -1.96
N GLU A 165 -92.31 95.37 -0.86
CA GLU A 165 -91.93 94.10 -0.20
C GLU A 165 -92.17 92.86 -1.07
N ARG A 166 -93.25 92.83 -1.86
CA ARG A 166 -93.57 91.71 -2.75
C ARG A 166 -92.55 91.58 -3.88
N ASP A 167 -92.16 92.70 -4.48
CA ASP A 167 -91.19 92.71 -5.57
C ASP A 167 -89.78 92.34 -5.08
N ARG A 168 -89.39 92.78 -3.87
CA ARG A 168 -88.13 92.34 -3.25
C ARG A 168 -88.08 90.82 -3.06
N LYS A 169 -89.16 90.22 -2.54
CA LYS A 169 -89.26 88.76 -2.35
C LYS A 169 -89.33 88.00 -3.69
N ARG A 170 -89.95 88.55 -4.74
CA ARG A 170 -89.86 87.99 -6.11
C ARG A 170 -88.43 87.95 -6.61
N LEU A 171 -87.67 89.04 -6.43
CA LEU A 171 -86.28 89.12 -6.86
C LEU A 171 -85.37 88.16 -6.07
N GLU A 172 -85.61 87.98 -4.77
CA GLU A 172 -84.92 86.97 -3.95
C GLU A 172 -85.16 85.54 -4.47
N PHE A 173 -86.39 85.18 -4.82
CA PHE A 173 -86.70 83.85 -5.38
C PHE A 173 -86.16 83.61 -6.80
N GLU A 174 -86.22 84.60 -7.69
CA GLU A 174 -85.71 84.44 -9.07
C GLU A 174 -84.17 84.27 -9.07
N ASN A 175 -83.47 84.95 -8.15
CA ASN A 175 -82.04 84.73 -7.91
C ASN A 175 -81.73 83.32 -7.36
N GLN A 176 -82.56 82.78 -6.46
CA GLN A 176 -82.40 81.40 -5.97
C GLN A 176 -82.63 80.37 -7.10
N LYS A 177 -83.68 80.58 -7.91
CA LYS A 177 -84.00 79.76 -9.09
C LYS A 177 -82.85 79.75 -10.10
N SER A 178 -82.26 80.90 -10.43
CA SER A 178 -81.07 80.97 -11.31
C SER A 178 -79.89 80.18 -10.73
N ARG A 179 -79.58 80.31 -9.45
CA ARG A 179 -78.50 79.53 -8.80
C ARG A 179 -78.73 78.02 -8.89
N ILE A 180 -79.97 77.57 -8.76
CA ILE A 180 -80.33 76.14 -8.87
C ILE A 180 -80.20 75.66 -10.33
N VAL A 181 -80.71 76.43 -11.31
CA VAL A 181 -80.59 76.10 -12.74
C VAL A 181 -79.13 75.97 -13.16
N ASN A 182 -78.29 76.98 -12.88
CA ASN A 182 -76.88 76.96 -13.26
C ASN A 182 -76.12 75.76 -12.64
N ARG A 183 -76.50 75.32 -11.44
CA ARG A 183 -75.91 74.13 -10.80
C ARG A 183 -76.43 72.82 -11.39
N LEU A 184 -77.68 72.78 -11.83
CA LEU A 184 -78.25 71.64 -12.58
C LEU A 184 -77.60 71.49 -13.95
N GLU A 185 -77.28 72.59 -14.63
CA GLU A 185 -76.54 72.59 -15.90
C GLU A 185 -75.06 72.18 -15.69
N TYR A 186 -74.42 72.62 -14.60
CA TYR A 186 -73.07 72.18 -14.25
C TYR A 186 -72.96 70.66 -14.01
N GLU A 187 -73.92 70.05 -13.28
CA GLU A 187 -73.89 68.60 -13.09
C GLU A 187 -74.36 67.83 -14.34
N ARG A 188 -75.24 68.40 -15.17
CA ARG A 188 -75.64 67.82 -16.48
C ARG A 188 -74.56 67.88 -17.56
N SER A 189 -73.60 68.79 -17.44
CA SER A 189 -72.48 68.93 -18.40
C SER A 189 -71.27 68.05 -18.07
N LYS A 190 -71.28 67.32 -16.95
CA LYS A 190 -70.30 66.25 -16.66
C LYS A 190 -70.69 64.96 -17.40
N ASP A 191 -70.17 64.77 -18.62
CA ASP A 191 -70.25 63.46 -19.29
C ASP A 191 -69.43 62.42 -18.51
N THR A 192 -70.15 61.61 -17.73
CA THR A 192 -69.62 60.42 -17.04
C THR A 192 -69.84 59.14 -17.86
N GLY A 193 -70.63 59.20 -18.94
CA GLY A 193 -70.95 58.08 -19.81
C GLY A 193 -69.78 57.65 -20.71
N GLU A 194 -68.99 58.59 -21.22
CA GLU A 194 -67.81 58.28 -22.04
C GLU A 194 -66.79 57.42 -21.26
N ASN A 195 -66.53 57.78 -20.00
CA ASN A 195 -65.61 57.03 -19.13
C ASN A 195 -66.15 55.63 -18.81
N VAL A 196 -67.45 55.48 -18.54
CA VAL A 196 -68.06 54.15 -18.32
C VAL A 196 -67.97 53.27 -19.58
N ARG A 197 -68.07 53.84 -20.78
CA ARG A 197 -67.84 53.09 -22.04
C ARG A 197 -66.38 52.64 -22.17
N LYS A 198 -65.41 53.50 -21.84
CA LYS A 198 -63.97 53.14 -21.84
C LYS A 198 -63.69 51.98 -20.89
N TRP A 199 -64.10 52.08 -19.62
CA TRP A 199 -63.92 51.00 -18.63
C TRP A 199 -64.60 49.69 -19.05
N LYS A 200 -65.83 49.75 -19.58
CA LYS A 200 -66.50 48.55 -20.11
C LYS A 200 -65.72 47.90 -21.24
N LYS A 201 -65.17 48.68 -22.17
CA LYS A 201 -64.36 48.13 -23.27
C LYS A 201 -63.06 47.51 -22.75
N THR A 202 -62.37 48.17 -21.81
CA THR A 202 -61.16 47.61 -21.18
C THR A 202 -61.47 46.26 -20.53
N VAL A 203 -62.52 46.15 -19.71
CA VAL A 203 -62.93 44.87 -19.11
C VAL A 203 -63.27 43.82 -20.18
N GLU A 204 -63.97 44.20 -21.25
CA GLU A 204 -64.31 43.26 -22.33
C GLU A 204 -63.08 42.82 -23.14
N ASP A 205 -62.05 43.66 -23.27
CA ASP A 205 -60.78 43.31 -23.93
C ASP A 205 -59.89 42.46 -22.99
N ASP A 206 -59.81 42.80 -21.70
CA ASP A 206 -59.12 42.03 -20.64
C ASP A 206 -59.73 40.62 -20.46
N GLU A 207 -61.07 40.48 -20.52
CA GLU A 207 -61.76 39.18 -20.44
C GLU A 207 -61.40 38.26 -21.63
N LYS A 208 -61.21 38.82 -22.83
CA LYS A 208 -60.74 38.06 -24.01
C LYS A 208 -59.27 37.64 -23.84
N GLU A 209 -58.41 38.52 -23.32
CA GLU A 209 -57.01 38.18 -23.07
C GLU A 209 -56.87 37.08 -22.00
N LEU A 210 -57.63 37.16 -20.92
CA LEU A 210 -57.69 36.12 -19.88
C LEU A 210 -58.13 34.76 -20.43
N GLU A 211 -59.10 34.73 -21.34
CA GLU A 211 -59.58 33.48 -21.96
C GLU A 211 -58.55 32.89 -22.93
N ASN A 212 -57.89 33.73 -23.74
CA ASN A 212 -56.76 33.31 -24.58
C ASN A 212 -55.61 32.73 -23.74
N LEU A 213 -55.29 33.34 -22.59
CA LEU A 213 -54.24 32.87 -21.68
C LEU A 213 -54.59 31.52 -21.04
N LYS A 214 -55.86 31.30 -20.64
CA LYS A 214 -56.33 29.98 -20.15
C LYS A 214 -56.19 28.88 -21.21
N GLN A 215 -56.56 29.17 -22.46
CA GLN A 215 -56.43 28.20 -23.56
C GLN A 215 -54.96 27.90 -23.88
N ALA A 216 -54.07 28.89 -23.78
CA ALA A 216 -52.63 28.69 -23.88
C ALA A 216 -52.07 27.85 -22.72
N GLU A 217 -52.46 28.13 -21.46
CA GLU A 217 -52.09 27.33 -20.28
C GLU A 217 -52.51 25.87 -20.44
N GLN A 218 -53.76 25.63 -20.86
CA GLN A 218 -54.30 24.28 -21.01
C GLN A 218 -53.61 23.50 -22.15
N ALA A 219 -53.20 24.18 -23.23
CA ALA A 219 -52.38 23.58 -24.29
C ALA A 219 -50.95 23.25 -23.81
N GLN A 220 -50.34 24.12 -22.99
CA GLN A 220 -49.03 23.82 -22.38
C GLN A 220 -49.12 22.64 -21.39
N MET A 221 -50.19 22.56 -20.60
CA MET A 221 -50.45 21.43 -19.68
C MET A 221 -50.47 20.09 -20.44
N HIS A 222 -51.21 20.01 -21.56
CA HIS A 222 -51.26 18.82 -22.40
C HIS A 222 -49.89 18.46 -23.00
N SER A 223 -49.13 19.47 -23.46
CA SER A 223 -47.75 19.27 -23.96
C SER A 223 -46.81 18.76 -22.86
N ILE A 224 -46.99 19.18 -21.61
CA ILE A 224 -46.19 18.71 -20.47
C ILE A 224 -46.54 17.25 -20.15
N ASP A 225 -47.81 16.88 -20.12
CA ASP A 225 -48.24 15.48 -19.89
C ASP A 225 -47.73 14.53 -20.99
N GLU A 226 -47.80 14.93 -22.27
CA GLU A 226 -47.21 14.15 -23.38
C GLU A 226 -45.70 13.96 -23.20
N GLN A 227 -44.97 15.02 -22.83
CA GLN A 227 -43.53 14.93 -22.56
C GLN A 227 -43.21 14.07 -21.33
N MET A 228 -44.00 14.14 -20.25
CA MET A 228 -43.83 13.28 -19.09
C MET A 228 -44.02 11.80 -19.46
N GLN A 229 -45.09 11.45 -20.18
CA GLN A 229 -45.32 10.08 -20.65
C GLN A 229 -44.20 9.57 -21.59
N ALA A 230 -43.67 10.43 -22.46
CA ALA A 230 -42.52 10.09 -23.30
C ALA A 230 -41.25 9.85 -22.46
N LEU A 231 -41.02 10.67 -21.42
CA LEU A 231 -39.88 10.56 -20.52
C LEU A 231 -39.97 9.29 -19.65
N GLU A 232 -41.16 8.89 -19.21
CA GLU A 232 -41.38 7.59 -18.53
C GLU A 232 -41.11 6.39 -19.44
N LYS A 233 -41.59 6.40 -20.69
CA LYS A 233 -41.29 5.36 -21.69
C LYS A 233 -39.79 5.27 -21.97
N LEU A 234 -39.08 6.40 -22.01
CA LEU A 234 -37.62 6.42 -22.15
C LEU A 234 -36.91 5.89 -20.89
N LYS A 235 -37.42 6.18 -19.68
CA LYS A 235 -36.90 5.60 -18.42
C LYS A 235 -37.08 4.07 -18.39
N SER A 236 -38.25 3.53 -18.75
CA SER A 236 -38.46 2.07 -18.78
C SER A 236 -37.57 1.39 -19.81
N ASN A 237 -37.44 1.98 -21.01
CA ASN A 237 -36.56 1.45 -22.06
C ASN A 237 -35.08 1.46 -21.63
N LYS A 238 -34.63 2.50 -20.91
CA LYS A 238 -33.28 2.56 -20.33
C LYS A 238 -33.04 1.47 -19.29
N ILE A 239 -34.05 1.14 -18.47
CA ILE A 239 -33.95 0.07 -17.46
C ILE A 239 -33.86 -1.30 -18.15
N SER A 240 -34.74 -1.59 -19.12
CA SER A 240 -34.67 -2.84 -19.92
C SER A 240 -33.31 -3.00 -20.59
N LYS A 241 -32.85 -1.97 -21.32
CA LYS A 241 -31.57 -2.02 -22.03
C LYS A 241 -30.36 -2.09 -21.11
N LYS A 242 -30.47 -1.61 -19.86
CA LYS A 242 -29.45 -1.90 -18.83
C LYS A 242 -29.49 -3.37 -18.40
N GLN A 243 -30.65 -3.94 -18.10
CA GLN A 243 -30.76 -5.35 -17.70
C GLN A 243 -30.24 -6.31 -18.80
N GLU A 244 -30.52 -5.98 -20.06
CA GLU A 244 -29.96 -6.69 -21.23
C GLU A 244 -28.42 -6.59 -21.29
N LEU A 245 -27.85 -5.42 -20.99
CA LEU A 245 -26.40 -5.21 -20.94
C LEU A 245 -25.76 -5.96 -19.78
N ASP A 246 -26.29 -5.82 -18.56
CA ASP A 246 -25.77 -6.46 -17.36
C ASP A 246 -25.73 -8.00 -17.53
N ALA A 247 -26.78 -8.60 -18.13
CA ALA A 247 -26.82 -10.03 -18.45
C ALA A 247 -25.85 -10.43 -19.59
N ALA A 248 -25.67 -9.58 -20.59
CA ALA A 248 -24.67 -9.81 -21.64
C ALA A 248 -23.25 -9.78 -21.08
N GLU A 249 -22.93 -8.85 -20.17
CA GLU A 249 -21.63 -8.77 -19.49
C GLU A 249 -21.35 -10.00 -18.61
N GLU A 250 -22.36 -10.51 -17.89
CA GLU A 250 -22.23 -11.76 -17.11
C GLU A 250 -21.92 -12.97 -18.02
N SER A 251 -22.66 -13.13 -19.12
CA SER A 251 -22.42 -14.22 -20.09
C SER A 251 -21.02 -14.12 -20.75
N MET A 252 -20.57 -12.91 -21.05
CA MET A 252 -19.20 -12.65 -21.54
C MET A 252 -18.15 -12.96 -20.47
N GLY A 253 -18.47 -12.73 -19.19
CA GLY A 253 -17.66 -13.14 -18.04
C GLY A 253 -17.51 -14.67 -17.96
N GLU A 254 -18.58 -15.43 -18.16
CA GLU A 254 -18.49 -16.90 -18.25
C GLU A 254 -17.66 -17.36 -19.44
N ILE A 255 -17.90 -16.81 -20.64
CA ILE A 255 -17.17 -17.20 -21.85
C ILE A 255 -15.67 -16.94 -21.68
N ARG A 256 -15.28 -15.82 -21.05
CA ARG A 256 -13.87 -15.52 -20.71
C ARG A 256 -13.27 -16.51 -19.70
N LYS A 257 -14.04 -16.97 -18.71
CA LYS A 257 -13.61 -18.03 -17.77
C LYS A 257 -13.41 -19.37 -18.49
N ARG A 258 -14.32 -19.75 -19.38
CA ARG A 258 -14.20 -20.99 -20.18
C ARG A 258 -13.02 -20.93 -21.16
N LEU A 259 -12.83 -19.80 -21.85
CA LEU A 259 -11.69 -19.58 -22.75
C LEU A 259 -10.34 -19.73 -22.02
N THR A 260 -10.21 -19.12 -20.84
CA THR A 260 -8.97 -19.20 -20.04
C THR A 260 -8.75 -20.56 -19.37
N ALA A 261 -9.78 -21.38 -19.21
CA ALA A 261 -9.63 -22.80 -18.85
C ALA A 261 -9.10 -23.63 -20.04
N VAL A 262 -9.77 -23.53 -21.20
CA VAL A 262 -9.37 -24.24 -22.43
C VAL A 262 -7.95 -23.87 -22.88
N GLN A 263 -7.54 -22.60 -22.72
CA GLN A 263 -6.16 -22.17 -22.99
C GLN A 263 -5.12 -22.88 -22.09
N LYS A 264 -5.45 -23.19 -20.83
CA LYS A 264 -4.57 -23.95 -19.93
C LYS A 264 -4.52 -25.43 -20.31
N GLU A 265 -5.64 -26.00 -20.72
CA GLU A 265 -5.72 -27.38 -21.23
C GLU A 265 -4.89 -27.54 -22.50
N ILE A 266 -5.03 -26.63 -23.48
CA ILE A 266 -4.22 -26.59 -24.69
C ILE A 266 -2.72 -26.50 -24.35
N ALA A 267 -2.31 -25.59 -23.46
CA ALA A 267 -0.91 -25.47 -23.04
C ALA A 267 -0.38 -26.75 -22.34
N SER A 268 -1.23 -27.43 -21.56
CA SER A 268 -0.88 -28.71 -20.93
C SER A 268 -0.73 -29.83 -21.96
N VAL A 269 -1.62 -29.91 -22.95
CA VAL A 269 -1.56 -30.91 -24.04
C VAL A 269 -0.36 -30.64 -24.95
N GLN A 270 -0.05 -29.38 -25.29
CA GLN A 270 1.14 -29.00 -26.05
C GLN A 270 2.44 -29.38 -25.31
N LYS A 271 2.50 -29.21 -23.99
CA LYS A 271 3.63 -29.66 -23.16
C LYS A 271 3.74 -31.19 -23.11
N ALA A 272 2.62 -31.91 -23.08
CA ALA A 272 2.62 -33.36 -23.13
C ALA A 272 3.06 -33.90 -24.50
N LEU A 273 2.58 -33.28 -25.58
CA LEU A 273 2.92 -33.61 -26.97
C LEU A 273 4.42 -33.43 -27.22
N THR A 274 4.97 -32.24 -26.94
CA THR A 274 6.41 -31.94 -27.12
C THR A 274 7.32 -32.84 -26.29
N ALA A 275 6.90 -33.27 -25.10
CA ALA A 275 7.63 -34.25 -24.30
C ALA A 275 7.58 -35.68 -24.89
N LEU A 276 6.48 -36.03 -25.57
CA LEU A 276 6.30 -37.33 -26.23
C LEU A 276 7.03 -37.39 -27.58
N GLU A 277 7.00 -36.30 -28.36
CA GLU A 277 7.80 -36.09 -29.57
C GLU A 277 9.29 -36.19 -29.28
N ALA A 278 9.78 -35.48 -28.26
CA ALA A 278 11.19 -35.56 -27.83
C ALA A 278 11.59 -36.99 -27.40
N ARG A 279 10.68 -37.72 -26.74
CA ARG A 279 10.91 -39.13 -26.37
C ARG A 279 10.89 -40.07 -27.60
N GLN A 280 10.06 -39.79 -28.59
CA GLN A 280 10.03 -40.54 -29.84
C GLN A 280 11.32 -40.32 -30.65
N GLU A 281 11.81 -39.08 -30.72
CA GLU A 281 13.06 -38.75 -31.41
C GLU A 281 14.28 -39.36 -30.70
N GLN A 282 14.31 -39.33 -29.36
CA GLN A 282 15.31 -40.08 -28.59
C GLN A 282 15.27 -41.59 -28.93
N ARG A 283 14.09 -42.19 -29.08
CA ARG A 283 13.98 -43.61 -29.47
C ARG A 283 14.39 -43.89 -30.93
N ARG A 284 14.19 -42.94 -31.85
CA ARG A 284 14.75 -43.02 -33.21
C ARG A 284 16.28 -42.99 -33.16
N GLN A 285 16.87 -42.07 -32.39
CA GLN A 285 18.32 -41.95 -32.22
C GLN A 285 18.93 -43.18 -31.52
N ASP A 286 18.31 -43.68 -30.45
CA ASP A 286 18.71 -44.93 -29.76
C ASP A 286 18.79 -46.09 -30.77
N ARG A 287 17.77 -46.24 -31.62
CA ARG A 287 17.67 -47.31 -32.62
C ARG A 287 18.68 -47.15 -33.77
N HIS A 288 18.86 -45.94 -34.30
CA HIS A 288 19.88 -45.64 -35.31
C HIS A 288 21.27 -46.04 -34.81
N SER A 289 21.60 -45.65 -33.57
CA SER A 289 22.87 -45.99 -32.92
C SER A 289 23.09 -47.51 -32.85
N VAL A 290 22.07 -48.27 -32.41
CA VAL A 290 22.14 -49.74 -32.35
C VAL A 290 22.36 -50.35 -33.74
N PHE A 291 21.57 -49.95 -34.76
CA PHE A 291 21.74 -50.46 -36.12
C PHE A 291 23.11 -50.09 -36.72
N GLN A 292 23.63 -48.88 -36.43
CA GLN A 292 24.95 -48.44 -36.87
C GLN A 292 26.06 -49.25 -36.19
N THR A 293 25.96 -49.55 -34.89
CA THR A 293 26.89 -50.48 -34.20
C THR A 293 26.84 -51.87 -34.84
N CYS A 294 25.66 -52.43 -35.09
CA CYS A 294 25.55 -53.74 -35.74
C CYS A 294 26.17 -53.76 -37.15
N LYS A 295 26.07 -52.66 -37.91
CA LYS A 295 26.73 -52.50 -39.22
C LYS A 295 28.25 -52.44 -39.11
N LEU A 296 28.78 -51.69 -38.15
CA LEU A 296 30.22 -51.53 -37.90
C LEU A 296 30.87 -52.83 -37.40
N GLU A 297 30.18 -53.55 -36.51
CA GLU A 297 30.64 -54.84 -35.94
C GLU A 297 30.30 -56.04 -36.83
N GLN A 298 29.67 -55.82 -37.99
CA GLN A 298 29.25 -56.84 -38.97
C GLN A 298 28.37 -57.96 -38.37
N ILE A 299 27.51 -57.60 -37.42
CA ILE A 299 26.58 -58.54 -36.77
C ILE A 299 25.49 -58.96 -37.78
N PRO A 300 25.35 -60.26 -38.10
CA PRO A 300 24.39 -60.73 -39.10
C PRO A 300 22.96 -60.75 -38.53
N LEU A 301 22.30 -59.59 -38.56
CA LEU A 301 20.89 -59.45 -38.22
C LEU A 301 20.01 -60.13 -39.28
N ARG A 302 18.97 -60.84 -38.82
CA ARG A 302 17.89 -61.29 -39.70
C ARG A 302 16.86 -60.18 -39.83
N LEU A 303 16.57 -59.77 -41.06
CA LEU A 303 15.58 -58.75 -41.37
C LEU A 303 14.42 -59.41 -42.12
N VAL A 304 13.19 -59.15 -41.67
CA VAL A 304 11.95 -59.46 -42.41
C VAL A 304 11.75 -58.46 -43.53
N ARG A 305 12.17 -57.20 -43.30
CA ARG A 305 11.99 -56.07 -44.22
C ARG A 305 13.08 -55.01 -44.01
N GLY A 306 13.40 -54.28 -45.09
CA GLY A 306 14.42 -53.22 -45.11
C GLY A 306 15.85 -53.76 -45.26
N ASN A 307 16.83 -52.86 -45.40
CA ASN A 307 18.25 -53.21 -45.47
C ASN A 307 19.09 -52.29 -44.56
N LEU A 308 20.24 -52.77 -44.08
CA LEU A 308 21.17 -52.01 -43.23
C LEU A 308 21.98 -50.96 -44.03
N GLU A 309 21.81 -50.93 -45.36
CA GLU A 309 22.31 -49.89 -46.25
C GLU A 309 21.49 -48.59 -46.15
N ASP A 310 20.21 -48.65 -45.74
CA ASP A 310 19.35 -47.46 -45.54
C ASP A 310 19.80 -46.52 -44.40
N LEU A 311 20.80 -46.93 -43.61
CA LEU A 311 21.42 -46.10 -42.55
C LEU A 311 22.31 -44.98 -43.09
N ASP A 312 22.80 -45.08 -44.33
CA ASP A 312 23.79 -44.15 -44.86
C ASP A 312 23.11 -42.89 -45.40
N ALA A 313 23.32 -41.76 -44.73
CA ALA A 313 22.67 -40.47 -45.06
C ALA A 313 22.99 -39.93 -46.48
N THR A 314 23.94 -40.54 -47.20
CA THR A 314 24.31 -40.23 -48.59
C THR A 314 23.58 -41.09 -49.63
N ALA A 315 22.79 -42.09 -49.22
CA ALA A 315 22.06 -42.98 -50.12
C ALA A 315 20.85 -42.26 -50.76
N GLN A 316 21.11 -41.50 -51.82
CA GLN A 316 20.24 -40.52 -52.52
C GLN A 316 20.41 -39.05 -52.07
N THR A 317 21.62 -38.51 -52.24
CA THR A 317 21.77 -37.12 -52.73
C THR A 317 21.95 -37.15 -54.24
N ASP A 318 20.86 -37.33 -54.98
CA ASP A 318 20.78 -37.05 -56.42
C ASP A 318 19.86 -35.83 -56.63
N ASP A 319 20.18 -35.01 -57.63
CA ASP A 319 19.85 -33.58 -57.75
C ASP A 319 20.26 -32.70 -56.55
N GLY A 320 20.87 -31.54 -56.85
CA GLY A 320 21.55 -30.71 -55.85
C GLY A 320 21.13 -29.25 -55.82
N ALA A 321 21.27 -28.62 -54.65
CA ALA A 321 21.28 -27.18 -54.47
C ALA A 321 22.22 -26.83 -53.30
N GLY A 322 23.18 -25.92 -53.53
CA GLY A 322 24.07 -25.44 -52.47
C GLY A 322 23.42 -24.32 -51.64
N GLY A 323 23.11 -24.58 -50.37
CA GLY A 323 22.60 -23.61 -49.42
C GLY A 323 22.25 -24.25 -48.06
N ASP A 324 22.61 -23.56 -46.96
CA ASP A 324 22.30 -23.91 -45.56
C ASP A 324 22.58 -25.37 -45.11
N GLU A 325 23.88 -25.71 -45.04
CA GLU A 325 24.40 -27.00 -44.54
C GLU A 325 23.85 -27.42 -43.16
N VAL A 326 23.51 -26.46 -42.30
CA VAL A 326 23.00 -26.71 -40.93
C VAL A 326 21.50 -27.06 -40.91
N ALA A 327 20.71 -26.57 -41.88
CA ALA A 327 19.30 -26.95 -42.02
C ALA A 327 19.15 -28.25 -42.81
N ALA A 328 19.95 -28.41 -43.87
CA ALA A 328 19.95 -29.61 -44.71
C ALA A 328 20.32 -30.87 -43.91
N SER A 329 21.25 -30.78 -42.94
CA SER A 329 21.68 -31.91 -42.12
C SER A 329 20.59 -32.43 -41.17
N GLN A 330 19.81 -31.55 -40.53
CA GLN A 330 18.64 -32.00 -39.75
C GLN A 330 17.54 -32.61 -40.64
N ALA A 331 17.23 -31.98 -41.78
CA ALA A 331 16.26 -32.54 -42.74
C ALA A 331 16.71 -33.90 -43.32
N SER A 332 18.01 -34.18 -43.33
CA SER A 332 18.58 -35.47 -43.76
C SER A 332 18.48 -36.54 -42.68
N ILE A 333 18.76 -36.21 -41.41
CA ILE A 333 18.72 -37.21 -40.33
C ILE A 333 17.29 -37.75 -40.10
N THR A 334 16.27 -36.89 -40.19
CA THR A 334 14.88 -37.32 -40.05
C THR A 334 14.46 -38.31 -41.14
N LYS A 335 14.91 -38.11 -42.39
CA LYS A 335 14.66 -39.04 -43.52
C LYS A 335 15.33 -40.40 -43.30
N VAL A 336 16.52 -40.43 -42.71
CA VAL A 336 17.20 -41.70 -42.34
C VAL A 336 16.37 -42.44 -41.28
N TYR A 337 15.93 -41.74 -40.22
CA TYR A 337 15.06 -42.33 -39.18
C TYR A 337 13.70 -42.81 -39.71
N GLU A 338 13.17 -42.18 -40.76
CA GLU A 338 11.96 -42.62 -41.47
C GLU A 338 12.20 -43.88 -42.30
N ARG A 339 13.31 -43.98 -43.04
CA ARG A 339 13.68 -45.18 -43.82
C ARG A 339 13.93 -46.38 -42.91
N GLU A 340 14.66 -46.18 -41.82
CA GLU A 340 14.75 -47.17 -40.73
C GLU A 340 13.39 -47.52 -40.09
N GLY A 341 12.38 -46.63 -40.21
CA GLY A 341 10.99 -46.91 -39.83
C GLY A 341 10.39 -48.11 -40.56
N HIS A 342 11.02 -48.57 -41.64
CA HIS A 342 10.62 -49.74 -42.43
C HIS A 342 11.54 -50.96 -42.26
N ILE A 343 12.53 -50.89 -41.37
CA ILE A 343 13.38 -52.04 -41.01
C ILE A 343 12.68 -52.86 -39.93
N GLU A 344 12.28 -54.07 -40.28
CA GLU A 344 11.59 -55.03 -39.41
C GLU A 344 12.56 -56.19 -39.11
N VAL A 345 12.97 -56.36 -37.84
CA VAL A 345 13.93 -57.39 -37.40
C VAL A 345 13.19 -58.70 -37.07
N ASP A 346 13.75 -59.83 -37.48
CA ASP A 346 13.25 -61.16 -37.15
C ASP A 346 13.74 -61.58 -35.75
N TYR A 347 12.84 -61.50 -34.77
CA TYR A 347 13.09 -61.92 -33.39
C TYR A 347 12.80 -63.42 -33.14
N SER A 348 12.34 -64.20 -34.13
CA SER A 348 11.93 -65.61 -33.94
C SER A 348 13.05 -66.59 -33.55
N VAL A 349 14.30 -66.11 -33.51
CA VAL A 349 15.50 -66.86 -33.13
C VAL A 349 15.97 -66.54 -31.70
N LEU A 350 15.39 -65.52 -31.05
CA LEU A 350 15.66 -65.25 -29.62
C LEU A 350 14.88 -66.23 -28.73
N PRO A 351 15.47 -66.71 -27.62
CA PRO A 351 14.73 -67.39 -26.57
C PRO A 351 13.67 -66.49 -25.93
N ASP A 352 12.55 -67.08 -25.50
CA ASP A 352 11.41 -66.39 -24.88
C ASP A 352 11.88 -65.46 -23.73
N GLU A 353 12.80 -65.95 -22.89
CA GLU A 353 13.46 -65.24 -21.77
C GLU A 353 14.09 -63.88 -22.13
N LEU A 354 14.45 -63.66 -23.40
CA LEU A 354 14.99 -62.39 -23.91
C LEU A 354 13.96 -61.55 -24.66
N THR A 355 12.81 -62.13 -25.03
CA THR A 355 11.70 -61.43 -25.69
C THR A 355 10.67 -60.86 -24.71
N GLU A 356 10.53 -61.46 -23.52
CA GLU A 356 9.61 -61.02 -22.45
C GLU A 356 10.17 -59.84 -21.61
N LEU A 357 11.28 -59.22 -22.02
CA LEU A 357 11.95 -58.14 -21.28
C LEU A 357 11.29 -56.77 -21.51
N ASP A 358 10.11 -56.56 -20.94
CA ASP A 358 9.29 -55.35 -21.11
C ASP A 358 9.97 -54.03 -20.64
N THR A 359 10.84 -54.06 -19.62
CA THR A 359 11.43 -52.81 -19.09
C THR A 359 12.83 -52.49 -19.65
N PRO A 360 13.12 -51.19 -19.93
CA PRO A 360 14.46 -50.77 -20.38
C PRO A 360 15.58 -51.05 -19.38
N GLU A 361 15.28 -51.24 -18.10
CA GLU A 361 16.29 -51.58 -17.08
C GLU A 361 16.65 -53.07 -17.09
N GLU A 362 15.69 -53.95 -17.39
CA GLU A 362 15.92 -55.39 -17.52
C GLU A 362 16.68 -55.72 -18.80
N VAL A 363 16.28 -55.13 -19.94
CA VAL A 363 17.04 -55.21 -21.21
C VAL A 363 18.49 -54.73 -21.00
N LYS A 364 18.70 -53.63 -20.26
CA LYS A 364 20.04 -53.13 -19.94
C LYS A 364 20.81 -54.04 -18.97
N ARG A 365 20.14 -54.72 -18.04
CA ARG A 365 20.73 -55.66 -17.09
C ARG A 365 21.25 -56.91 -17.81
N GLU A 366 20.42 -57.50 -18.67
CA GLU A 366 20.80 -58.68 -19.44
C GLU A 366 21.82 -58.35 -20.55
N GLY A 367 21.68 -57.21 -21.23
CA GLY A 367 22.72 -56.72 -22.14
C GLY A 367 24.09 -56.54 -21.46
N ASN A 368 24.12 -56.04 -20.21
CA ASN A 368 25.35 -55.96 -19.43
C ASN A 368 25.89 -57.34 -19.03
N ARG A 369 25.02 -58.33 -18.74
CA ARG A 369 25.44 -59.71 -18.46
C ARG A 369 26.08 -60.36 -19.69
N LEU A 370 25.39 -60.29 -20.83
CA LEU A 370 25.88 -60.85 -22.10
C LEU A 370 27.19 -60.18 -22.56
N ASN A 371 27.30 -58.85 -22.46
CA ASN A 371 28.55 -58.15 -22.76
C ASN A 371 29.70 -58.57 -21.82
N LYS A 372 29.41 -58.85 -20.54
CA LYS A 372 30.41 -59.40 -19.63
C LYS A 372 30.82 -60.82 -20.01
N GLU A 373 29.87 -61.69 -20.34
CA GLU A 373 30.15 -63.07 -20.79
C GLU A 373 30.97 -63.07 -22.10
N ILE A 374 30.68 -62.16 -23.03
CA ILE A 374 31.49 -61.92 -24.24
C ILE A 374 32.90 -61.44 -23.87
N ALA A 375 33.04 -60.48 -22.95
CA ALA A 375 34.36 -59.99 -22.52
C ALA A 375 35.19 -61.06 -21.78
N ASP A 376 34.55 -61.86 -20.92
CA ASP A 376 35.18 -62.99 -20.22
C ASP A 376 35.60 -64.09 -21.23
N MET A 377 34.79 -64.38 -22.26
CA MET A 377 35.15 -65.29 -23.35
C MET A 377 36.27 -64.74 -24.25
N GLN A 378 36.24 -63.45 -24.59
CA GLN A 378 37.31 -62.79 -25.37
C GLN A 378 38.62 -62.77 -24.58
N SER A 379 38.58 -62.47 -23.28
CA SER A 379 39.72 -62.55 -22.37
C SER A 379 40.27 -63.98 -22.29
N HIS A 380 39.39 -64.98 -22.22
CA HIS A 380 39.80 -66.39 -22.27
C HIS A 380 40.45 -66.76 -23.62
N LEU A 381 39.91 -66.28 -24.74
CA LEU A 381 40.45 -66.52 -26.07
C LEU A 381 41.82 -65.82 -26.26
N GLN A 382 41.97 -64.60 -25.77
CA GLN A 382 43.27 -63.90 -25.70
C GLN A 382 44.29 -64.63 -24.82
N ARG A 383 43.85 -65.23 -23.70
CA ARG A 383 44.69 -66.09 -22.84
C ARG A 383 45.08 -67.42 -23.50
N ILE A 384 44.29 -67.89 -24.47
CA ILE A 384 44.55 -69.11 -25.27
C ILE A 384 45.42 -68.79 -26.50
N GLN A 385 45.38 -67.56 -27.02
CA GLN A 385 46.25 -67.12 -28.10
C GLN A 385 47.67 -66.73 -27.58
N ALA A 386 48.74 -66.99 -28.30
CA ALA A 386 48.82 -67.76 -29.55
C ALA A 386 49.13 -69.24 -29.28
N PRO A 387 48.61 -70.18 -30.11
CA PRO A 387 49.22 -71.50 -30.23
C PRO A 387 50.70 -71.32 -30.54
N ASN A 388 51.58 -71.81 -29.67
CA ASN A 388 53.01 -71.75 -29.91
C ASN A 388 53.37 -72.76 -31.01
N MET A 389 53.25 -72.35 -32.28
CA MET A 389 53.53 -73.18 -33.46
C MET A 389 54.94 -73.80 -33.40
N ARG A 390 55.87 -73.10 -32.72
CA ARG A 390 57.27 -73.50 -32.52
C ARG A 390 57.46 -74.45 -31.33
N ALA A 391 56.41 -74.80 -30.60
CA ALA A 391 56.47 -75.80 -29.53
C ALA A 391 56.70 -77.21 -30.10
N MET A 392 56.12 -77.54 -31.25
CA MET A 392 56.39 -78.80 -31.95
C MET A 392 57.84 -78.84 -32.45
N GLU A 393 58.31 -77.78 -33.13
CA GLU A 393 59.72 -77.62 -33.55
C GLU A 393 60.69 -77.83 -32.37
N LYS A 394 60.41 -77.17 -31.23
CA LYS A 394 61.24 -77.29 -30.01
C LYS A 394 61.15 -78.67 -29.38
N LEU A 395 59.98 -79.29 -29.35
CA LEU A 395 59.79 -80.64 -28.80
C LEU A 395 60.60 -81.67 -29.59
N ASP A 396 60.55 -81.61 -30.92
CA ASP A 396 61.26 -82.56 -31.77
C ASP A 396 62.78 -82.32 -31.75
N GLY A 397 63.24 -81.07 -31.77
CA GLY A 397 64.66 -80.75 -31.56
C GLY A 397 65.19 -81.11 -30.17
N VAL A 398 64.35 -81.20 -29.14
CA VAL A 398 64.71 -81.74 -27.81
C VAL A 398 64.75 -83.27 -27.81
N LYS A 399 63.79 -83.95 -28.46
CA LYS A 399 63.83 -85.42 -28.65
C LYS A 399 65.08 -85.86 -29.41
N GLU A 400 65.48 -85.12 -30.44
CA GLU A 400 66.66 -85.43 -31.25
C GLU A 400 67.93 -85.35 -30.41
N ARG A 401 68.16 -84.23 -29.70
CA ARG A 401 69.30 -84.08 -28.78
C ARG A 401 69.33 -85.12 -27.65
N LEU A 402 68.17 -85.50 -27.11
CA LEU A 402 68.08 -86.57 -26.12
C LEU A 402 68.57 -87.89 -26.71
N LYS A 403 68.08 -88.26 -27.90
CA LYS A 403 68.48 -89.47 -28.63
C LYS A 403 69.97 -89.46 -29.01
N GLU A 404 70.52 -88.32 -29.44
CA GLU A 404 71.96 -88.15 -29.65
C GLU A 404 72.74 -88.45 -28.37
N THR A 405 72.39 -87.76 -27.28
CA THR A 405 73.03 -87.91 -25.95
C THR A 405 72.98 -89.35 -25.43
N ASP A 406 71.83 -90.02 -25.55
CA ASP A 406 71.67 -91.43 -25.17
C ASP A 406 72.59 -92.36 -25.99
N THR A 407 72.73 -92.11 -27.29
CA THR A 407 73.65 -92.90 -28.13
C THR A 407 75.12 -92.64 -27.81
N GLU A 408 75.51 -91.40 -27.50
CA GLU A 408 76.86 -91.09 -27.03
C GLU A 408 77.16 -91.76 -25.67
N PHE A 409 76.21 -91.69 -24.73
CA PHE A 409 76.32 -92.33 -23.41
C PHE A 409 76.49 -93.84 -23.53
N GLU A 410 75.65 -94.53 -24.30
CA GLU A 410 75.79 -95.98 -24.52
C GLU A 410 77.08 -96.34 -25.26
N ASN A 411 77.56 -95.50 -26.18
CA ASN A 411 78.86 -95.70 -26.83
C ASN A 411 80.04 -95.47 -25.88
N ALA A 412 79.97 -94.49 -24.97
CA ALA A 412 80.94 -94.31 -23.88
C ALA A 412 80.94 -95.50 -22.92
N ARG A 413 79.75 -95.98 -22.51
CA ARG A 413 79.57 -97.18 -21.66
C ARG A 413 80.16 -98.44 -22.30
N LYS A 414 79.95 -98.64 -23.61
CA LYS A 414 80.55 -99.74 -24.38
C LYS A 414 82.08 -99.63 -24.47
N ARG A 415 82.64 -98.42 -24.66
CA ARG A 415 84.09 -98.17 -24.61
C ARG A 415 84.68 -98.51 -23.24
N ALA A 416 84.06 -98.03 -22.15
CA ALA A 416 84.49 -98.32 -20.78
C ALA A 416 84.46 -99.83 -20.46
N LYS A 417 83.41 -100.55 -20.87
CA LYS A 417 83.33 -102.01 -20.70
C LYS A 417 84.43 -102.75 -21.47
N LYS A 418 84.72 -102.35 -22.72
CA LYS A 418 85.84 -102.92 -23.50
C LYS A 418 87.19 -102.64 -22.84
N ALA A 419 87.43 -101.42 -22.37
CA ALA A 419 88.66 -101.05 -21.67
C ALA A 419 88.87 -101.87 -20.39
N LYS A 420 87.83 -102.03 -19.55
CA LYS A 420 87.91 -102.91 -18.37
C LYS A 420 88.21 -104.36 -18.76
N MET A 421 87.52 -104.92 -19.75
CA MET A 421 87.80 -106.30 -20.20
C MET A 421 89.23 -106.50 -20.74
N ALA A 422 89.82 -105.48 -21.37
CA ALA A 422 91.22 -105.50 -21.79
C ALA A 422 92.18 -105.44 -20.60
N PHE A 423 91.91 -104.57 -19.62
CA PHE A 423 92.68 -104.48 -18.37
C PHE A 423 92.65 -105.82 -17.60
N GLU A 424 91.48 -106.44 -17.41
CA GLU A 424 91.37 -107.73 -16.72
C GLU A 424 92.04 -108.89 -17.49
N LYS A 425 92.27 -108.75 -18.80
CA LYS A 425 93.11 -109.69 -19.56
C LYS A 425 94.59 -109.47 -19.26
N VAL A 426 95.07 -108.22 -19.35
CA VAL A 426 96.47 -107.86 -19.09
C VAL A 426 96.87 -108.13 -17.63
N LYS A 427 95.98 -107.86 -16.66
CA LYS A 427 96.18 -108.17 -15.23
C LYS A 427 96.44 -109.67 -15.03
N ARG A 428 95.60 -110.54 -15.60
CA ARG A 428 95.79 -112.00 -15.51
C ARG A 428 97.05 -112.50 -16.24
N GLU A 429 97.38 -111.94 -17.41
CA GLU A 429 98.63 -112.29 -18.10
C GLU A 429 99.88 -111.82 -17.34
N ARG A 430 99.83 -110.65 -16.67
CA ARG A 430 100.90 -110.17 -15.77
C ARG A 430 101.04 -111.08 -14.55
N HIS A 431 99.94 -111.37 -13.85
CA HIS A 431 99.94 -112.28 -12.70
C HIS A 431 100.52 -113.64 -13.10
N HIS A 432 99.99 -114.30 -14.14
CA HIS A 432 100.44 -115.63 -14.54
C HIS A 432 101.92 -115.67 -14.93
N LYS A 433 102.43 -114.68 -15.67
CA LYS A 433 103.87 -114.57 -16.00
C LYS A 433 104.75 -114.31 -14.77
N PHE A 434 104.25 -113.53 -13.80
CA PHE A 434 104.96 -113.28 -12.55
C PHE A 434 105.03 -114.55 -11.71
N THR A 435 103.90 -115.19 -11.43
CA THR A 435 103.83 -116.40 -10.59
C THR A 435 104.62 -117.55 -11.20
N ALA A 436 104.50 -117.81 -12.51
CA ALA A 436 105.28 -118.85 -13.19
C ALA A 436 106.80 -118.59 -13.21
N CYS A 437 107.25 -117.34 -13.06
CA CYS A 437 108.65 -116.96 -12.88
C CYS A 437 109.08 -117.14 -11.41
N PHE A 438 108.25 -116.63 -10.49
CA PHE A 438 108.46 -116.66 -9.05
C PHE A 438 108.57 -118.08 -8.50
N ASP A 439 107.65 -118.97 -8.88
CA ASP A 439 107.62 -120.37 -8.44
C ASP A 439 108.91 -121.11 -8.83
N GLN A 440 109.47 -120.83 -10.02
CA GLN A 440 110.73 -121.44 -10.46
C GLN A 440 111.93 -120.99 -9.63
N VAL A 441 111.96 -119.72 -9.19
CA VAL A 441 113.00 -119.19 -8.30
C VAL A 441 112.80 -119.74 -6.88
N SER A 442 111.58 -119.72 -6.36
CA SER A 442 111.24 -120.17 -5.00
C SER A 442 111.49 -121.68 -4.79
N ASN A 443 111.26 -122.52 -5.81
CA ASN A 443 111.56 -123.95 -5.72
C ASN A 443 113.08 -124.25 -5.72
N ARG A 444 113.90 -123.45 -6.41
CA ARG A 444 115.36 -123.69 -6.55
C ARG A 444 116.22 -123.02 -5.48
N ILE A 445 115.73 -121.97 -4.84
CA ILE A 445 116.53 -121.17 -3.89
C ILE A 445 116.95 -121.99 -2.67
N ASP A 446 116.10 -122.90 -2.19
CA ASP A 446 116.38 -123.82 -1.08
C ASP A 446 117.47 -124.85 -1.43
N GLU A 447 117.39 -125.46 -2.62
CA GLU A 447 118.40 -126.40 -3.14
C GLU A 447 119.78 -125.72 -3.25
N ILE A 448 119.81 -124.52 -3.83
CA ILE A 448 121.03 -123.73 -4.03
C ILE A 448 121.61 -123.25 -2.69
N TYR A 449 120.77 -122.83 -1.74
CA TYR A 449 121.24 -122.41 -0.41
C TYR A 449 121.82 -123.59 0.39
N LYS A 450 121.21 -124.78 0.32
CA LYS A 450 121.75 -126.02 0.90
C LYS A 450 123.09 -126.42 0.28
N ALA A 451 123.23 -126.30 -1.04
CA ALA A 451 124.48 -126.57 -1.74
C ALA A 451 125.61 -125.59 -1.34
N LEU A 452 125.32 -124.29 -1.27
CA LEU A 452 126.29 -123.26 -0.90
C LEU A 452 126.72 -123.32 0.58
N THR A 453 125.81 -123.68 1.48
CA THR A 453 126.10 -123.85 2.92
C THR A 453 126.68 -125.22 3.24
N ASN A 454 126.67 -126.16 2.29
CA ASN A 454 127.08 -127.56 2.44
C ASN A 454 126.48 -128.24 3.68
N ASN A 455 125.20 -127.97 3.97
CA ASN A 455 124.55 -128.42 5.19
C ASN A 455 123.04 -128.70 4.97
N ALA A 456 122.62 -129.94 5.22
CA ALA A 456 121.22 -130.36 5.02
C ALA A 456 120.21 -129.68 5.96
N SER A 457 120.66 -129.11 7.08
CA SER A 457 119.82 -128.39 8.04
C SER A 457 119.63 -126.91 7.69
N ALA A 458 120.31 -126.40 6.65
CA ALA A 458 120.05 -125.08 6.12
C ALA A 458 118.77 -125.07 5.26
N GLN A 459 118.02 -123.98 5.26
CA GLN A 459 116.82 -123.81 4.42
C GLN A 459 116.66 -122.36 3.97
N ALA A 460 116.08 -122.13 2.78
CA ALA A 460 115.74 -120.79 2.30
C ALA A 460 114.30 -120.74 1.79
N PHE A 461 113.56 -119.70 2.17
CA PHE A 461 112.16 -119.52 1.78
C PHE A 461 111.94 -118.11 1.20
N LEU A 462 111.25 -118.07 0.06
CA LEU A 462 110.88 -116.85 -0.65
C LEU A 462 109.36 -116.86 -0.87
N GLY A 463 108.66 -115.86 -0.31
CA GLY A 463 107.21 -115.71 -0.45
C GLY A 463 106.81 -114.30 -0.89
N PRO A 464 105.71 -114.11 -1.64
CA PRO A 464 105.16 -112.79 -1.89
C PRO A 464 104.49 -112.25 -0.62
N GLU A 465 104.55 -110.93 -0.40
CA GLU A 465 103.88 -110.28 0.73
C GLU A 465 102.35 -110.29 0.57
N ASN A 466 101.87 -110.07 -0.67
CA ASN A 466 100.45 -110.12 -1.04
C ASN A 466 100.17 -111.20 -2.09
N PRO A 467 99.38 -112.25 -1.78
CA PRO A 467 99.04 -113.32 -2.74
C PRO A 467 98.13 -112.91 -3.91
N GLU A 468 97.29 -111.88 -3.77
CA GLU A 468 96.32 -111.47 -4.81
C GLU A 468 97.03 -110.71 -5.96
N GLU A 469 97.90 -109.75 -5.61
CA GLU A 469 98.70 -108.99 -6.57
C GLU A 469 100.20 -108.99 -6.21
N PRO A 470 100.93 -110.12 -6.38
CA PRO A 470 102.35 -110.28 -6.02
C PRO A 470 103.35 -109.34 -6.70
N TYR A 471 102.88 -108.43 -7.56
CA TYR A 471 103.66 -107.48 -8.35
C TYR A 471 103.41 -106.01 -7.96
N LEU A 472 102.64 -105.76 -6.87
CA LEU A 472 102.45 -104.44 -6.26
C LEU A 472 103.30 -104.25 -5.00
N GLU A 473 103.51 -105.32 -4.24
CA GLU A 473 104.18 -105.30 -2.92
C GLU A 473 105.51 -106.08 -2.94
N GLY A 474 106.16 -106.21 -1.78
CA GLY A 474 107.48 -106.82 -1.66
C GLY A 474 107.52 -108.34 -1.80
N LEU A 475 108.74 -108.87 -1.88
CA LEU A 475 109.04 -110.29 -1.72
C LEU A 475 109.78 -110.50 -0.40
N ASN A 476 109.22 -111.35 0.46
CA ASN A 476 109.76 -111.64 1.77
C ASN A 476 110.72 -112.84 1.70
N TYR A 477 112.02 -112.59 1.96
CA TYR A 477 113.09 -113.58 1.86
C TYR A 477 113.70 -113.90 3.23
N ASN A 478 113.63 -115.17 3.63
CA ASN A 478 114.02 -115.65 4.95
C ASN A 478 114.91 -116.89 4.82
N CYS A 479 115.85 -117.07 5.75
CA CYS A 479 116.77 -118.21 5.72
C CYS A 479 116.97 -118.81 7.12
N VAL A 480 117.27 -120.11 7.15
CA VAL A 480 117.72 -120.87 8.30
C VAL A 480 119.19 -121.20 8.09
N ALA A 481 120.08 -120.47 8.76
CA ALA A 481 121.51 -120.80 8.77
C ALA A 481 121.76 -122.06 9.65
N PRO A 482 122.76 -122.91 9.32
CA PRO A 482 122.98 -124.17 10.02
C PRO A 482 123.23 -123.97 11.52
N GLY A 483 122.41 -124.63 12.35
CA GLY A 483 122.46 -124.52 13.82
C GLY A 483 121.70 -123.32 14.41
N LYS A 484 121.07 -122.47 13.60
CA LYS A 484 120.24 -121.34 14.04
C LYS A 484 118.75 -121.59 13.84
N ARG A 485 117.91 -120.76 14.47
CA ARG A 485 116.47 -120.67 14.20
C ARG A 485 116.20 -119.76 12.99
N PHE A 486 115.05 -119.94 12.36
CA PHE A 486 114.53 -119.12 11.26
C PHE A 486 114.57 -117.62 11.60
N GLN A 487 115.18 -116.81 10.74
CA GLN A 487 115.22 -115.34 10.86
C GLN A 487 115.17 -114.64 9.50
N PRO A 488 114.66 -113.39 9.46
CA PRO A 488 114.67 -112.57 8.25
C PRO A 488 116.09 -112.17 7.85
N MET A 489 116.28 -111.91 6.55
CA MET A 489 117.56 -111.54 5.94
C MET A 489 118.29 -110.40 6.68
N SER A 490 117.55 -109.44 7.26
CA SER A 490 118.07 -108.31 8.05
C SER A 490 118.91 -108.73 9.26
N ASN A 491 118.62 -109.88 9.86
CA ASN A 491 119.18 -110.27 11.17
C ASN A 491 120.32 -111.31 11.07
N LEU A 492 120.59 -111.82 9.87
CA LEU A 492 121.70 -112.73 9.60
C LEU A 492 123.07 -112.04 9.75
N SER A 493 124.11 -112.84 10.05
CA SER A 493 125.51 -112.38 10.08
C SER A 493 125.98 -111.89 8.70
N GLY A 494 127.00 -111.03 8.63
CA GLY A 494 127.51 -110.50 7.37
C GLY A 494 127.86 -111.58 6.34
N GLY A 495 128.54 -112.65 6.75
CA GLY A 495 128.83 -113.80 5.88
C GLY A 495 127.59 -114.61 5.48
N GLU A 496 126.63 -114.77 6.39
CA GLU A 496 125.36 -115.47 6.13
C GLU A 496 124.49 -114.69 5.14
N LYS A 497 124.47 -113.35 5.23
CA LYS A 497 123.87 -112.43 4.26
C LYS A 497 124.53 -112.56 2.90
N THR A 498 125.86 -112.59 2.82
CA THR A 498 126.57 -112.81 1.55
C THR A 498 126.18 -114.13 0.90
N VAL A 499 126.12 -115.23 1.66
CA VAL A 499 125.72 -116.54 1.13
C VAL A 499 124.23 -116.57 0.72
N ALA A 500 123.34 -115.98 1.51
CA ALA A 500 121.92 -115.89 1.17
C ALA A 500 121.65 -115.00 -0.06
N ALA A 501 122.39 -113.91 -0.23
CA ALA A 501 122.31 -113.05 -1.41
C ALA A 501 122.88 -113.75 -2.66
N LEU A 502 123.99 -114.47 -2.53
CA LEU A 502 124.53 -115.31 -3.61
C LEU A 502 123.57 -116.44 -3.98
N ALA A 503 122.89 -117.07 -3.03
CA ALA A 503 121.88 -118.09 -3.30
C ALA A 503 120.69 -117.54 -4.11
N LEU A 504 120.17 -116.36 -3.73
CA LEU A 504 119.12 -115.67 -4.49
C LEU A 504 119.61 -115.27 -5.90
N LEU A 505 120.84 -114.75 -6.01
CA LEU A 505 121.46 -114.39 -7.29
C LEU A 505 121.61 -115.61 -8.21
N PHE A 506 122.07 -116.75 -7.68
CA PHE A 506 122.19 -118.00 -8.44
C PHE A 506 120.82 -118.63 -8.76
N ALA A 507 119.82 -118.50 -7.89
CA ALA A 507 118.44 -118.94 -8.20
C ALA A 507 117.85 -118.15 -9.38
N VAL A 508 117.99 -116.81 -9.37
CA VAL A 508 117.60 -115.93 -10.49
C VAL A 508 118.47 -116.19 -11.73
N HIS A 509 119.77 -116.47 -11.57
CA HIS A 509 120.62 -116.87 -12.70
C HIS A 509 120.19 -118.20 -13.31
N SER A 510 119.73 -119.17 -12.50
CA SER A 510 119.24 -120.47 -12.98
C SER A 510 117.96 -120.36 -13.83
N LEU A 511 117.19 -119.29 -13.64
CA LEU A 511 116.09 -118.91 -14.53
C LEU A 511 116.67 -118.29 -15.81
N ARG A 512 117.60 -117.34 -15.67
CA ARG A 512 118.22 -116.60 -16.80
C ARG A 512 119.10 -117.46 -17.72
N THR A 513 119.65 -118.59 -17.28
CA THR A 513 120.40 -119.51 -18.17
C THR A 513 119.54 -120.15 -19.26
N SER A 514 118.20 -120.12 -19.14
CA SER A 514 117.29 -120.45 -20.24
C SER A 514 117.16 -119.33 -21.31
N LEU A 515 117.67 -118.13 -21.02
CA LEU A 515 117.44 -116.87 -21.75
C LEU A 515 118.78 -116.12 -22.01
N GLN A 516 119.70 -116.84 -22.64
CA GLN A 516 121.02 -116.43 -23.15
C GLN A 516 122.07 -115.92 -22.13
N PRO A 517 123.34 -116.39 -22.22
CA PRO A 517 124.41 -115.94 -21.35
C PRO A 517 124.95 -114.57 -21.78
N GLY A 518 124.70 -113.55 -20.95
CA GLY A 518 125.52 -112.34 -20.89
C GLY A 518 126.49 -112.43 -19.71
N GLU A 519 127.72 -111.95 -19.89
CA GLU A 519 128.78 -112.04 -18.87
C GLU A 519 128.36 -111.38 -17.55
N CYS A 520 128.59 -112.08 -16.43
CA CYS A 520 128.25 -111.61 -15.08
C CYS A 520 129.53 -111.47 -14.24
N THR A 521 130.17 -110.30 -14.30
CA THR A 521 131.44 -110.02 -13.63
C THR A 521 131.24 -109.80 -12.12
N ILE A 522 131.57 -110.80 -11.30
CA ILE A 522 131.54 -110.67 -9.83
C ILE A 522 132.78 -109.91 -9.37
N SER A 523 132.66 -108.58 -9.24
CA SER A 523 133.75 -107.72 -8.78
C SER A 523 133.69 -107.49 -7.26
N ARG A 524 134.73 -107.97 -6.55
CA ARG A 524 135.12 -107.58 -5.17
C ARG A 524 134.00 -107.58 -4.12
N VAL A 525 133.64 -108.77 -3.62
CA VAL A 525 132.75 -108.94 -2.45
C VAL A 525 133.49 -108.62 -1.14
N LEU A 526 133.79 -107.35 -0.90
CA LEU A 526 134.27 -106.82 0.38
C LEU A 526 134.08 -105.29 0.42
N THR A 527 133.34 -104.82 1.43
CA THR A 527 133.03 -103.41 1.78
C THR A 527 132.48 -102.51 0.65
N MET A 528 131.17 -102.22 0.69
CA MET A 528 130.57 -100.95 0.24
C MET A 528 129.34 -100.63 1.10
N ASP A 529 128.94 -99.35 1.11
CA ASP A 529 128.17 -98.73 2.20
C ASP A 529 126.65 -98.89 2.15
N LEU A 530 126.04 -98.64 3.33
CA LEU A 530 124.61 -98.41 3.52
C LEU A 530 124.32 -96.90 3.49
N SER A 531 124.14 -96.34 2.29
CA SER A 531 123.70 -94.95 2.11
C SER A 531 122.95 -94.76 0.79
N GLU A 532 121.93 -93.89 0.82
CA GLU A 532 121.04 -93.47 -0.28
C GLU A 532 119.89 -94.44 -0.65
N VAL A 533 118.83 -94.38 0.17
CA VAL A 533 117.45 -94.54 -0.31
C VAL A 533 116.83 -93.15 -0.40
N PRO A 534 116.52 -92.62 -1.60
CA PRO A 534 115.66 -91.47 -1.75
C PRO A 534 114.20 -91.89 -1.51
N GLU A 535 113.50 -91.18 -0.61
CA GLU A 535 112.03 -91.19 -0.59
C GLU A 535 111.49 -90.45 -1.84
N GLY A 536 110.29 -90.80 -2.29
CA GLY A 536 109.68 -90.32 -3.53
C GLY A 536 108.41 -89.48 -3.36
#